data_AF-A0A0V1Q4G4-F1
#
_entry.id   AF-A0A0V1Q4G4-F1
#
_cell.length_a   1.000
_cell.length_b   1.000
_cell.length_c   1.000
_cell.angle_alpha   90.00
_cell.angle_beta   90.00
_cell.angle_gamma   90.00
#
_symmetry.space_group_name_H-M   'P 1'
#
loop_
_entity.id
_entity.type
_entity.pdbx_description
1 polymer ?
#
loop_
_entity_poly.entity_id
_entity_poly.type
_entity_poly.pdbx_seq_one_letter_code
_entity_poly.pdbx_strand_id
1 'polypeptide(L)'
;MRKSLIDKYGKLELPIVQHDDAYLSINIPHFQNIIVNNILARKLTEELDSKINKSWITLSPSLISSNETINKLEVDSNVQTPNIYSAIPSLKPPHFITGIGASLNSQISSMEKPRLMSLVLRSEGQLGFEKIDTDAFIDACFVLNELLVNTSDKENYLKQISLAVRKIMVVPILVCIYSTSM
;
A
#
# COMPACT_ATOMS: atom_id res chain seq x y z
N MET A 1 19.78 -11.58 38.37
CA MET A 1 20.09 -11.02 37.03
C MET A 1 19.03 -10.01 36.66
N ARG A 2 19.36 -8.71 36.55
CA ARG A 2 18.44 -7.71 35.96
C ARG A 2 18.46 -7.90 34.45
N LYS A 3 17.35 -8.31 33.84
CA LYS A 3 17.18 -8.21 32.39
C LYS A 3 17.38 -6.75 31.99
N SER A 4 18.16 -6.49 30.95
CA SER A 4 18.39 -5.11 30.51
C SER A 4 17.07 -4.52 30.01
N LEU A 5 16.92 -3.19 30.04
CA LEU A 5 15.74 -2.52 29.46
C LEU A 5 15.54 -2.87 27.98
N ILE A 6 16.61 -3.25 27.28
CA ILE A 6 16.61 -3.65 25.86
C ILE A 6 15.88 -4.98 25.68
N ASP A 7 15.99 -5.89 26.65
CA ASP A 7 15.34 -7.22 26.61
C ASP A 7 13.85 -7.16 26.99
N LYS A 8 13.36 -5.98 27.41
CA LYS A 8 11.96 -5.78 27.81
C LYS A 8 11.04 -5.55 26.60
N TYR A 9 11.58 -5.06 25.48
CA TYR A 9 10.80 -4.74 24.30
C TYR A 9 10.88 -5.86 23.27
N GLY A 10 9.73 -6.25 22.72
CA GLY A 10 9.66 -7.24 21.65
C GLY A 10 10.38 -6.74 20.40
N LYS A 11 11.08 -7.65 19.72
CA LYS A 11 11.57 -7.40 18.36
C LYS A 11 10.51 -7.86 17.37
N LEU A 12 10.21 -7.02 16.38
CA LEU A 12 9.34 -7.36 15.27
C LEU A 12 10.18 -7.33 14.00
N GLU A 13 10.22 -8.46 13.30
CA GLU A 13 10.84 -8.55 11.99
C GLU A 13 9.75 -8.41 10.92
N LEU A 14 9.98 -7.52 9.96
CA LEU A 14 9.07 -7.29 8.83
C LEU A 14 9.69 -7.93 7.59
N PRO A 15 9.07 -8.98 7.01
CA PRO A 15 9.60 -9.60 5.81
C PRO A 15 9.44 -8.65 4.62
N ILE A 16 10.52 -8.49 3.86
CA ILE A 16 10.53 -7.84 2.55
C ILE A 16 10.62 -8.97 1.52
N VAL A 17 9.62 -9.05 0.63
CA VAL A 17 9.58 -10.07 -0.41
C VAL A 17 9.94 -9.44 -1.74
N GLN A 18 10.90 -10.03 -2.44
CA GLN A 18 11.31 -9.63 -3.78
C GLN A 18 10.66 -10.55 -4.81
N HIS A 19 10.10 -9.95 -5.86
CA HIS A 19 9.44 -10.66 -6.96
C HIS A 19 10.20 -10.40 -8.26
N ASP A 20 10.91 -11.41 -8.74
CA ASP A 20 11.57 -11.49 -10.06
C ASP A 20 12.27 -10.19 -10.51
N ASP A 21 13.03 -9.57 -9.61
CA ASP A 21 13.72 -8.26 -9.75
C ASP A 21 12.85 -7.05 -10.16
N ALA A 22 11.55 -7.27 -10.41
CA ALA A 22 10.59 -6.29 -10.85
C ALA A 22 10.19 -5.35 -9.71
N TYR A 23 9.73 -5.93 -8.60
CA TYR A 23 9.25 -5.17 -7.46
C TYR A 23 9.53 -5.83 -6.10
N LEU A 24 9.54 -4.99 -5.07
CA LEU A 24 9.55 -5.41 -3.66
C LEU A 24 8.18 -5.22 -3.07
N SER A 25 7.74 -6.13 -2.21
CA SER A 25 6.50 -6.03 -1.46
C SER A 25 6.75 -6.15 0.04
N ILE A 26 6.15 -5.25 0.82
CA ILE A 26 6.23 -5.26 2.28
C ILE A 26 4.81 -5.27 2.85
N ASN A 27 4.53 -6.24 3.71
CA ASN A 27 3.29 -6.33 4.46
C ASN A 27 3.52 -5.76 5.85
N ILE A 28 2.93 -4.59 6.13
CA ILE A 28 3.11 -3.92 7.42
C ILE A 28 1.91 -4.22 8.33
N PRO A 29 2.13 -4.79 9.53
CA PRO A 29 1.06 -5.04 10.47
C PRO A 29 0.51 -3.72 11.02
N HIS A 30 -0.72 -3.76 11.54
CA HIS A 30 -1.30 -2.59 12.17
C HIS A 30 -0.57 -2.25 13.47
N PHE A 31 -0.15 -0.99 13.61
CA PHE A 31 0.33 -0.42 14.87
C PHE A 31 -0.66 0.63 15.37
N GLN A 32 -1.17 0.43 16.59
CA GLN A 32 -2.04 1.40 17.27
C GLN A 32 -1.33 2.73 17.55
N ASN A 33 0.00 2.68 17.75
CA ASN A 33 0.78 3.87 18.04
C ASN A 33 1.19 4.59 16.74
N ILE A 34 0.63 5.79 16.54
CA ILE A 34 0.92 6.66 15.37
C ILE A 34 2.41 7.01 15.28
N ILE A 35 3.11 7.16 16.41
CA ILE A 35 4.56 7.45 16.42
C ILE A 35 5.33 6.30 15.76
N VAL A 36 4.92 5.06 15.99
CA VAL A 36 5.56 3.88 15.37
C VAL A 36 5.36 3.90 13.86
N ASN A 37 4.15 4.21 13.38
CA ASN A 37 3.86 4.33 11.95
C ASN A 37 4.75 5.42 11.30
N ASN A 38 4.89 6.59 11.94
CA ASN A 38 5.73 7.66 11.42
C ASN A 38 7.24 7.31 11.41
N ILE A 39 7.74 6.70 12.49
CA ILE A 39 9.15 6.26 12.57
C ILE A 39 9.43 5.21 11.50
N LEU A 40 8.53 4.22 11.36
CA LEU A 40 8.67 3.15 10.38
C LEU A 40 8.60 3.69 8.95
N ALA A 41 7.62 4.54 8.64
CA ALA A 41 7.49 5.16 7.32
C ALA A 41 8.75 5.96 6.95
N ARG A 42 9.27 6.77 7.88
CA ARG A 42 10.51 7.51 7.67
C ARG A 42 11.70 6.57 7.44
N LYS A 43 11.83 5.51 8.24
CA LYS A 43 12.94 4.55 8.08
C LYS A 43 12.87 3.78 6.76
N LEU A 44 11.67 3.33 6.36
CA LEU A 44 11.47 2.65 5.08
C LEU A 44 11.80 3.57 3.91
N THR A 45 11.32 4.81 3.95
CA THR A 45 11.59 5.78 2.89
C THR A 45 13.08 6.15 2.81
N GLU A 46 13.75 6.45 3.93
CA GLU A 46 15.19 6.71 3.98
C GLU A 46 16.01 5.55 3.40
N GLU A 47 15.73 4.31 3.82
CA GLU A 47 16.51 3.14 3.41
C GLU A 47 16.22 2.69 1.98
N LEU A 48 14.98 2.77 1.53
CA LEU A 48 14.57 2.23 0.23
C LEU A 48 14.68 3.26 -0.89
N ASP A 49 14.37 4.53 -0.63
CA ASP A 49 14.48 5.58 -1.67
C ASP A 49 15.95 5.81 -2.05
N SER A 50 16.84 5.88 -1.05
CA SER A 50 18.29 6.07 -1.28
C SER A 50 18.96 4.92 -2.03
N LYS A 51 18.42 3.69 -1.94
CA LYS A 51 19.01 2.49 -2.53
C LYS A 51 18.38 2.09 -3.86
N ILE A 52 17.08 2.31 -4.01
CA ILE A 52 16.29 1.67 -5.07
C ILE A 52 15.82 2.69 -6.10
N ASN A 53 15.63 3.96 -5.72
CA ASN A 53 15.22 5.04 -6.63
C ASN A 53 14.05 4.63 -7.56
N LYS A 54 13.02 3.98 -7.00
CA LYS A 54 11.86 3.43 -7.72
C LYS A 54 10.55 4.09 -7.28
N SER A 55 9.46 3.78 -7.99
CA SER A 55 8.11 4.27 -7.68
C SER A 55 7.47 3.46 -6.56
N TRP A 56 6.71 4.13 -5.70
CA TRP A 56 5.99 3.56 -4.58
C TRP A 56 4.52 3.33 -4.94
N ILE A 57 3.97 2.22 -4.47
CA ILE A 57 2.54 1.94 -4.49
C ILE A 57 2.13 1.61 -3.06
N THR A 58 1.08 2.27 -2.56
CA THR A 58 0.51 1.97 -1.24
C THR A 58 -0.93 1.54 -1.38
N LEU A 59 -1.31 0.44 -0.76
CA LEU A 59 -2.71 0.05 -0.57
C LEU A 59 -3.16 0.43 0.83
N SER A 60 -4.10 1.38 0.95
CA SER A 60 -4.57 1.86 2.26
C SER A 60 -6.09 1.66 2.40
N PRO A 61 -6.58 1.10 3.51
CA PRO A 61 -8.02 1.04 3.76
C PRO A 61 -8.59 2.42 4.07
N SER A 62 -9.85 2.65 3.68
CA SER A 62 -10.64 3.81 4.10
C SER A 62 -12.13 3.47 4.18
N LEU A 63 -12.85 4.18 5.04
CA LEU A 63 -14.31 4.14 5.13
C LEU A 63 -14.88 5.04 4.02
N ILE A 64 -14.93 4.49 2.80
CA ILE A 64 -15.50 5.14 1.63
C ILE A 64 -17.01 4.85 1.63
N SER A 65 -17.83 5.89 1.63
CA SER A 65 -19.30 5.78 1.64
C SER A 65 -19.94 5.93 0.27
N SER A 66 -19.15 6.19 -0.78
CA SER A 66 -19.61 6.18 -2.17
C SER A 66 -19.72 4.74 -2.69
N ASN A 67 -20.36 4.55 -3.84
CA ASN A 67 -20.41 3.26 -4.54
C ASN A 67 -19.06 2.85 -5.16
N GLU A 68 -18.01 3.67 -4.96
CA GLU A 68 -16.67 3.41 -5.46
C GLU A 68 -16.00 2.33 -4.59
N THR A 69 -15.36 1.36 -5.23
CA THR A 69 -14.61 0.28 -4.57
C THR A 69 -13.18 0.72 -4.26
N ILE A 70 -12.57 1.47 -5.16
CA ILE A 70 -11.22 2.04 -5.02
C ILE A 70 -11.21 3.53 -5.39
N ASN A 71 -10.40 4.29 -4.66
CA ASN A 71 -10.04 5.66 -4.99
C ASN A 71 -8.52 5.79 -5.08
N LYS A 72 -8.04 6.91 -5.63
CA LYS A 72 -6.62 7.27 -5.60
C LYS A 72 -6.37 8.50 -4.73
N LEU A 73 -5.27 8.51 -4.01
CA LEU A 73 -4.81 9.72 -3.31
C LEU A 73 -3.62 10.30 -4.09
N GLU A 74 -3.88 11.40 -4.80
CA GLU A 74 -2.86 12.06 -5.62
C GLU A 74 -1.86 12.80 -4.74
N VAL A 75 -0.59 12.50 -4.94
CA VAL A 75 0.53 13.12 -4.21
C VAL A 75 1.38 14.01 -5.13
N ASP A 76 1.41 13.72 -6.44
CA ASP A 76 2.01 14.56 -7.47
C ASP A 76 1.31 14.35 -8.82
N SER A 77 0.91 15.44 -9.46
CA SER A 77 0.24 15.47 -10.78
C SER A 77 1.19 15.11 -11.92
N ASN A 78 2.50 15.13 -11.70
CA ASN A 78 3.52 14.99 -12.74
C ASN A 78 4.01 13.54 -12.92
N VAL A 79 3.55 12.60 -12.09
CA VAL A 79 3.88 11.18 -12.26
C VAL A 79 3.19 10.67 -13.52
N GLN A 80 3.96 10.16 -14.48
CA GLN A 80 3.39 9.39 -15.57
C GLN A 80 2.75 8.14 -14.97
N THR A 81 1.42 8.09 -15.03
CA THR A 81 0.66 6.96 -14.51
C THR A 81 0.02 6.21 -15.69
N PRO A 82 -0.07 4.87 -15.62
CA PRO A 82 -0.77 4.11 -16.64
C PRO A 82 -2.23 4.54 -16.76
N ASN A 83 -2.81 4.36 -17.96
CA ASN A 83 -4.18 4.78 -18.27
C ASN A 83 -5.22 4.30 -17.25
N ILE A 84 -5.02 3.09 -16.72
CA ILE A 84 -5.92 2.52 -15.71
C ILE A 84 -5.91 3.32 -14.40
N TYR A 85 -4.75 3.81 -13.96
CA TYR A 85 -4.65 4.62 -12.74
C TYR A 85 -5.30 5.99 -12.95
N SER A 86 -5.18 6.55 -14.15
CA SER A 86 -5.86 7.80 -14.51
C SER A 86 -7.38 7.69 -14.43
N ALA A 87 -7.95 6.50 -14.70
CA ALA A 87 -9.39 6.24 -14.62
C ALA A 87 -9.94 6.09 -13.19
N ILE A 88 -9.08 5.88 -12.19
CA ILE A 88 -9.50 5.74 -10.79
C ILE A 88 -9.90 7.11 -10.23
N PRO A 89 -11.08 7.25 -9.58
CA PRO A 89 -11.51 8.53 -9.02
C PRO A 89 -10.62 8.96 -7.85
N SER A 90 -10.29 10.25 -7.79
CA SER A 90 -9.54 10.82 -6.67
C SER A 90 -10.36 10.78 -5.37
N LEU A 91 -9.70 10.47 -4.26
CA LEU A 91 -10.31 10.48 -2.92
C LEU A 91 -10.75 11.91 -2.58
N LYS A 92 -12.02 12.07 -2.18
CA LYS A 92 -12.61 13.36 -1.86
C LYS A 92 -12.92 13.48 -0.37
N PRO A 93 -12.81 14.68 0.22
CA PRO A 93 -13.36 14.93 1.55
C PRO A 93 -14.85 14.52 1.63
N PRO A 94 -15.30 13.96 2.77
CA PRO A 94 -14.60 13.86 4.06
C PRO A 94 -13.74 12.60 4.22
N HIS A 95 -13.52 11.81 3.17
CA HIS A 95 -12.77 10.55 3.26
C HIS A 95 -11.26 10.79 3.39
N PHE A 96 -10.59 9.94 4.17
CA PHE A 96 -9.15 10.01 4.43
C PHE A 96 -8.56 8.62 4.71
N ILE A 97 -7.25 8.51 4.64
CA ILE A 97 -6.49 7.32 5.05
C ILE A 97 -5.80 7.58 6.40
N THR A 98 -5.50 6.51 7.14
CA THR A 98 -4.79 6.59 8.42
C THR A 98 -3.65 5.57 8.51
N GLY A 99 -3.01 5.49 9.68
CA GLY A 99 -1.99 4.49 9.97
C GLY A 99 -0.74 4.63 9.10
N ILE A 100 -0.06 3.51 8.87
CA ILE A 100 1.19 3.50 8.09
C ILE A 100 1.00 3.98 6.65
N GLY A 101 -0.17 3.76 6.04
CA GLY A 101 -0.48 4.23 4.68
C GLY A 101 -0.44 5.76 4.61
N ALA A 102 -1.10 6.43 5.54
CA ALA A 102 -1.05 7.90 5.66
C ALA A 102 0.36 8.40 5.98
N SER A 103 1.07 7.74 6.90
CA SER A 103 2.46 8.09 7.25
C SER A 103 3.39 7.99 6.04
N LEU A 104 3.30 6.91 5.25
CA LEU A 104 4.09 6.75 4.02
C LEU A 104 3.73 7.80 2.98
N ASN A 105 2.44 8.05 2.77
CA ASN A 105 1.98 9.09 1.85
C ASN A 105 2.59 10.45 2.22
N SER A 106 2.56 10.83 3.51
CA SER A 106 3.13 12.08 4.00
C SER A 106 4.66 12.15 3.90
N GLN A 107 5.38 11.05 4.17
CA GLN A 107 6.84 11.04 4.05
C GLN A 107 7.28 11.14 2.58
N ILE A 108 6.65 10.36 1.69
CA ILE A 108 7.00 10.35 0.27
C ILE A 108 6.58 11.66 -0.41
N SER A 109 5.44 12.25 -0.04
CA SER A 109 5.00 13.55 -0.56
C SER A 109 5.96 14.70 -0.25
N SER A 110 6.78 14.54 0.79
CA SER A 110 7.75 15.54 1.22
C SER A 110 9.13 15.37 0.55
N MET A 111 9.29 14.37 -0.32
CA MET A 111 10.50 14.17 -1.11
C MET A 111 10.60 15.20 -2.24
N GLU A 112 11.82 15.44 -2.75
CA GLU A 112 12.04 16.37 -3.88
C GLU A 112 11.33 15.89 -5.17
N LYS A 113 11.27 14.57 -5.37
CA LYS A 113 10.62 13.92 -6.53
C LYS A 113 9.69 12.80 -6.05
N PRO A 114 8.51 13.14 -5.54
CA PRO A 114 7.56 12.15 -5.03
C PRO A 114 7.08 11.25 -6.17
N ARG A 115 7.30 9.93 -6.02
CA ARG A 115 6.83 8.91 -6.97
C ARG A 115 5.92 7.95 -6.26
N LEU A 116 4.69 8.36 -6.02
CA LEU A 116 3.73 7.59 -5.23
C LEU A 116 2.40 7.46 -5.96
N MET A 117 1.99 6.21 -6.13
CA MET A 117 0.63 5.84 -6.54
C MET A 117 -0.09 5.27 -5.32
N SER A 118 -0.95 6.07 -4.70
CA SER A 118 -1.73 5.63 -3.56
C SER A 118 -3.08 5.12 -4.03
N LEU A 119 -3.38 3.87 -3.69
CA LEU A 119 -4.69 3.24 -3.87
C LEU A 119 -5.37 3.14 -2.52
N VAL A 120 -6.59 3.67 -2.47
CA VAL A 120 -7.42 3.71 -1.28
C VAL A 120 -8.56 2.72 -1.49
N LEU A 121 -8.60 1.68 -0.68
CA LEU A 121 -9.54 0.58 -0.83
C LEU A 121 -10.71 0.78 0.12
N ARG A 122 -11.94 0.60 -0.38
CA ARG A 122 -13.13 0.58 0.46
C ARG A 122 -12.97 -0.52 1.51
N SER A 123 -13.30 -0.15 2.73
CA SER A 123 -13.24 -1.03 3.88
C SER A 123 -14.33 -0.70 4.87
N GLU A 124 -14.59 -1.63 5.78
CA GLU A 124 -15.55 -1.49 6.86
C GLU A 124 -14.90 -1.85 8.20
N GLY A 125 -15.52 -1.44 9.30
CA GLY A 125 -15.07 -1.76 10.65
C GLY A 125 -14.36 -0.61 11.35
N GLN A 126 -13.72 -0.92 12.47
CA GLN A 126 -13.02 0.06 13.30
C GLN A 126 -11.63 0.33 12.73
N LEU A 127 -11.16 1.57 12.89
CA LEU A 127 -9.80 1.96 12.52
C LEU A 127 -8.75 1.00 13.14
N GLY A 128 -7.88 0.46 12.31
CA GLY A 128 -6.86 -0.52 12.68
C GLY A 128 -7.29 -1.98 12.65
N PHE A 129 -8.57 -2.25 12.45
CA PHE A 129 -9.16 -3.57 12.30
C PHE A 129 -10.09 -3.62 11.08
N GLU A 130 -9.77 -2.79 10.08
CA GLU A 130 -10.59 -2.66 8.89
C GLU A 130 -10.61 -3.98 8.11
N LYS A 131 -11.81 -4.37 7.71
CA LYS A 131 -12.01 -5.43 6.74
C LYS A 131 -12.15 -4.77 5.37
N ILE A 132 -11.18 -5.03 4.50
CA ILE A 132 -11.23 -4.54 3.12
C ILE A 132 -12.37 -5.26 2.39
N ASP A 133 -13.14 -4.48 1.62
CA ASP A 133 -14.18 -4.99 0.76
C ASP A 133 -13.58 -5.92 -0.30
N THR A 134 -14.25 -7.05 -0.56
CA THR A 134 -13.72 -8.07 -1.48
C THR A 134 -13.59 -7.53 -2.90
N ASP A 135 -14.55 -6.73 -3.35
CA ASP A 135 -14.54 -6.13 -4.68
C ASP A 135 -13.46 -5.05 -4.76
N ALA A 136 -13.30 -4.25 -3.70
CA ALA A 136 -12.19 -3.29 -3.61
C ALA A 136 -10.82 -3.94 -3.71
N PHE A 137 -10.64 -5.11 -3.08
CA PHE A 137 -9.38 -5.84 -3.16
C PHE A 137 -9.16 -6.43 -4.56
N ILE A 138 -10.19 -7.00 -5.18
CA ILE A 138 -10.12 -7.54 -6.56
C ILE A 138 -9.76 -6.41 -7.55
N ASP A 139 -10.43 -5.26 -7.46
CA ASP A 139 -10.17 -4.11 -8.31
C ASP A 139 -8.75 -3.57 -8.11
N ALA A 140 -8.29 -3.48 -6.86
CA ALA A 140 -6.90 -3.11 -6.58
C ALA A 140 -5.90 -4.12 -7.19
N CYS A 141 -6.17 -5.43 -7.12
CA CYS A 141 -5.33 -6.42 -7.77
C CYS A 141 -5.34 -6.30 -9.29
N PHE A 142 -6.46 -5.95 -9.91
CA PHE A 142 -6.54 -5.70 -11.35
C PHE A 142 -5.65 -4.50 -11.73
N VAL A 143 -5.67 -3.42 -10.94
CA VAL A 143 -4.77 -2.28 -11.11
C VAL A 143 -3.31 -2.72 -10.95
N LEU A 144 -2.99 -3.47 -9.88
CA LEU A 144 -1.63 -3.96 -9.63
C LEU A 144 -1.12 -4.88 -10.75
N ASN A 145 -1.98 -5.67 -11.39
CA ASN A 145 -1.61 -6.47 -12.54
C ASN A 145 -1.08 -5.58 -13.66
N GLU A 146 -1.84 -4.57 -14.07
CA GLU A 146 -1.42 -3.67 -15.15
C GLU A 146 -0.16 -2.87 -14.77
N LEU A 147 0.04 -2.58 -13.48
CA LEU A 147 1.20 -1.82 -13.00
C LEU A 147 2.47 -2.66 -12.86
N LEU A 148 2.37 -3.93 -12.44
CA LEU A 148 3.50 -4.72 -11.97
C LEU A 148 3.75 -6.00 -12.76
N VAL A 149 2.69 -6.71 -13.12
CA VAL A 149 2.78 -8.08 -13.67
C VAL A 149 2.61 -8.08 -15.18
N ASN A 150 1.67 -7.29 -15.67
CA ASN A 150 1.25 -7.16 -17.06
C ASN A 150 1.01 -8.52 -17.74
N THR A 151 0.35 -9.46 -17.05
CA THR A 151 0.07 -10.77 -17.62
C THR A 151 -0.96 -10.66 -18.76
N SER A 152 -0.73 -11.42 -19.83
CA SER A 152 -1.67 -11.55 -20.94
C SER A 152 -2.89 -12.41 -20.58
N ASP A 153 -2.75 -13.32 -19.61
CA ASP A 153 -3.82 -14.22 -19.15
C ASP A 153 -4.61 -13.60 -17.98
N LYS A 154 -5.34 -12.52 -18.28
CA LYS A 154 -6.09 -11.74 -17.29
C LYS A 154 -7.21 -12.56 -16.62
N GLU A 155 -7.84 -13.47 -17.36
CA GLU A 155 -8.94 -14.31 -16.83
C GLU A 155 -8.45 -15.27 -15.76
N ASN A 156 -7.36 -15.99 -16.02
CA ASN A 156 -6.80 -16.90 -15.02
C ASN A 156 -6.26 -16.13 -13.81
N TYR A 157 -5.61 -14.99 -14.03
CA TYR A 157 -5.15 -14.12 -12.96
C TYR A 157 -6.29 -13.69 -12.02
N LEU A 158 -7.40 -13.19 -12.58
CA LEU A 158 -8.60 -12.83 -11.83
C LEU A 158 -9.20 -14.01 -11.08
N LYS A 159 -9.21 -15.20 -11.69
CA LYS A 159 -9.70 -16.42 -11.05
C LYS A 159 -8.84 -16.80 -9.84
N GLN A 160 -7.51 -16.72 -9.95
CA GLN A 160 -6.59 -17.02 -8.84
C GLN A 160 -6.77 -16.03 -7.69
N ILE A 161 -6.84 -14.73 -7.99
CA ILE A 161 -7.11 -13.70 -6.97
C ILE A 161 -8.45 -13.95 -6.29
N SER A 162 -9.52 -14.14 -7.06
CA SER A 162 -10.86 -14.36 -6.51
C SER A 162 -10.91 -15.56 -5.56
N LEU A 163 -10.11 -16.59 -5.80
CA LEU A 163 -9.97 -17.75 -4.91
C LEU A 163 -9.13 -17.44 -3.65
N ALA A 164 -8.11 -16.60 -3.76
CA ALA A 164 -7.24 -16.20 -2.67
C ALA A 164 -7.91 -15.19 -1.72
N VAL A 165 -8.61 -14.17 -2.24
CA VAL A 165 -9.22 -13.08 -1.47
C VAL A 165 -10.28 -13.60 -0.51
N ARG A 166 -11.06 -14.62 -0.89
CA ARG A 166 -12.04 -15.26 -0.01
C ARG A 166 -11.44 -15.85 1.27
N LYS A 167 -10.12 -16.04 1.31
CA LYS A 167 -9.39 -16.58 2.47
C LYS A 167 -8.69 -15.50 3.31
N ILE A 168 -8.66 -14.25 2.85
CA ILE A 168 -7.95 -13.15 3.52
C ILE A 168 -8.97 -12.36 4.35
N MET A 169 -8.73 -12.29 5.67
CA MET A 169 -9.67 -11.66 6.62
C MET A 169 -9.19 -10.30 7.13
N VAL A 170 -7.89 -10.03 7.06
CA VAL A 170 -7.25 -8.74 7.42
C VAL A 170 -6.07 -8.55 6.47
N VAL A 171 -6.02 -7.41 5.79
CA VAL A 171 -4.95 -7.11 4.82
C VAL A 171 -3.96 -6.15 5.48
N PRO A 172 -2.70 -6.56 5.72
CA PRO A 172 -1.64 -5.61 6.05
C PRO A 172 -1.45 -4.63 4.90
N ILE A 173 -1.07 -3.39 5.20
CA ILE A 173 -0.80 -2.39 4.17
C ILE A 173 0.35 -2.91 3.31
N LEU A 174 0.04 -3.14 2.03
CA LEU A 174 0.99 -3.58 1.03
C LEU A 174 1.67 -2.35 0.44
N VAL A 175 2.99 -2.31 0.61
CA VAL A 175 3.84 -1.35 -0.05
C VAL A 175 4.57 -2.08 -1.16
N CYS A 176 4.34 -1.68 -2.41
CA CYS A 176 5.10 -2.17 -3.54
C CYS A 176 6.07 -1.10 -4.05
N ILE A 177 7.31 -1.47 -4.31
CA ILE A 177 8.32 -0.60 -4.91
C ILE A 177 8.71 -1.19 -6.24
N TYR A 178 8.51 -0.46 -7.35
CA TYR A 178 8.66 -1.01 -8.69
C TYR A 178 9.33 -0.04 -9.67
N SER A 179 9.97 -0.61 -10.70
CA SER A 179 10.66 0.14 -11.74
C SER A 179 9.70 0.44 -12.87
N THR A 180 9.46 1.71 -13.18
CA THR A 180 8.96 2.11 -14.49
C THR A 180 10.17 2.21 -15.40
N SER A 181 10.55 1.10 -16.04
CA SER A 181 11.40 1.17 -17.22
C SER A 181 10.53 1.77 -18.32
N MET A 182 10.79 3.03 -18.69
CA MET A 182 10.32 3.58 -19.97
C MET A 182 11.01 2.85 -21.13
#